data_AF-A0A0F9C2Y0-F1
#
_entry.id   AF-A0A0F9C2Y0-F1
#
_cell.length_a   1.000
_cell.length_b   1.000
_cell.length_c   1.000
_cell.angle_alpha   90.00
_cell.angle_beta   90.00
_cell.angle_gamma   90.00
#
_symmetry.space_group_name_H-M   'P 1'
#
loop_
_entity.id
_entity.type
_entity.pdbx_description
1 polymer ?
#
loop_
_entity_poly.entity_id
_entity_poly.type
_entity_poly.pdbx_seq_one_letter_code
_entity_poly.pdbx_strand_id
1 'polypeptide(L)' 'MSGTRMILEVVQRCRFCGREMTCSPLAYAENPFCADCYEERVRLSAPSGPVEWTLEGNYFTWDTPAA' A
#
# COMPACT_ATOMS: atom_id res chain seq x y z
N MET A 1 -31.69 10.37 -12.49
CA MET A 1 -31.61 8.98 -12.01
C MET A 1 -30.18 8.74 -11.53
N SER A 2 -29.90 9.00 -10.26
CA SER A 2 -28.57 8.72 -9.68
C SER A 2 -28.49 7.23 -9.39
N GLY A 3 -27.86 6.48 -10.29
CA GLY A 3 -27.62 5.05 -10.09
C GLY A 3 -26.63 4.86 -8.95
N THR A 4 -27.14 4.58 -7.75
CA THR A 4 -26.33 4.14 -6.62
C THR A 4 -25.64 2.84 -7.04
N ARG A 5 -24.35 2.91 -7.39
CA ARG A 5 -23.53 1.71 -7.57
C ARG A 5 -23.48 1.00 -6.22
N MET A 6 -24.30 -0.03 -6.04
CA MET A 6 -24.17 -0.93 -4.90
C MET A 6 -22.82 -1.61 -5.02
N ILE A 7 -21.87 -1.19 -4.19
CA ILE A 7 -20.59 -1.88 -4.07
C ILE A 7 -20.91 -3.18 -3.32
N LEU A 8 -20.83 -4.31 -4.02
CA LEU A 8 -21.04 -5.61 -3.41
C LEU A 8 -19.82 -5.89 -2.51
N GLU A 9 -19.95 -5.61 -1.22
CA GLU A 9 -18.94 -5.96 -0.23
C GLU A 9 -19.08 -7.44 0.14
N VAL A 10 -17.96 -8.15 0.14
CA VAL A 10 -17.90 -9.58 0.46
C VAL A 10 -16.86 -9.80 1.55
N VAL A 11 -17.04 -10.86 2.33
CA VAL A 11 -16.06 -11.26 3.34
C VAL A 11 -14.87 -11.91 2.63
N GLN A 12 -13.69 -11.32 2.83
CA GLN A 12 -12.40 -11.79 2.35
C GLN A 12 -11.48 -12.05 3.55
N ARG A 13 -10.37 -12.76 3.33
CA ARG A 13 -9.35 -13.01 4.36
C ARG A 13 -8.02 -12.39 3.98
N CYS A 14 -7.41 -11.68 4.92
CA CYS A 14 -6.07 -11.13 4.75
C CYS A 14 -5.07 -12.25 4.40
N ARG A 15 -4.29 -12.09 3.33
CA ARG A 15 -3.30 -13.10 2.91
C ARG A 15 -2.11 -13.26 3.84
N PHE A 16 -1.90 -12.34 4.78
CA PHE A 16 -0.80 -12.39 5.73
C PHE A 16 -1.24 -13.00 7.08
N CYS A 17 -2.21 -12.37 7.75
CA CYS A 17 -2.64 -12.78 9.09
C CYS A 17 -3.92 -13.63 9.12
N GLY A 18 -4.61 -13.82 7.99
CA GLY A 18 -5.84 -14.60 7.90
C GLY A 18 -7.10 -13.92 8.47
N ARG A 19 -6.99 -12.70 9.01
CA ARG A 19 -8.12 -11.94 9.56
C ARG A 19 -9.20 -11.72 8.49
N GLU A 20 -10.46 -11.93 8.86
CA GLU A 20 -11.61 -11.62 8.01
C GLU A 20 -11.82 -10.11 7.89
N MET A 21 -12.14 -9.67 6.69
CA MET A 21 -12.35 -8.28 6.34
C MET A 21 -13.44 -8.16 5.28
N THR A 22 -14.29 -7.16 5.42
CA THR A 22 -15.37 -6.89 4.46
C THR A 22 -14.90 -5.83 3.48
N CYS A 23 -14.79 -6.20 2.21
CA CYS A 23 -14.35 -5.28 1.16
C CYS A 23 -14.93 -5.68 -0.20
N SER A 24 -14.89 -4.76 -1.15
CA SER A 24 -15.26 -5.10 -2.53
C SER A 24 -14.20 -6.03 -3.15
N PRO A 25 -14.57 -6.90 -4.11
CA PRO A 25 -13.60 -7.72 -4.84
C PRO A 25 -12.52 -6.90 -5.54
N LEU A 26 -12.85 -5.69 -6.01
CA LEU A 26 -11.88 -4.77 -6.64
C LEU A 26 -10.84 -4.27 -5.62
N ALA A 27 -11.30 -3.82 -4.44
CA ALA A 27 -10.40 -3.39 -3.37
C ALA A 27 -9.49 -4.54 -2.89
N TYR A 28 -10.01 -5.77 -2.85
CA TYR A 28 -9.21 -6.95 -2.50
C TYR A 28 -8.15 -7.30 -3.57
N ALA A 29 -8.44 -7.06 -4.84
CA ALA A 29 -7.48 -7.24 -5.93
C ALA A 29 -6.34 -6.21 -5.87
N GLU A 30 -6.65 -4.96 -5.48
CA GLU A 30 -5.66 -3.91 -5.26
C GLU A 30 -4.82 -4.15 -3.99
N ASN A 31 -5.47 -4.58 -2.90
CA ASN A 31 -4.83 -4.86 -1.63
C ASN A 31 -5.44 -6.09 -0.92
N PRO A 32 -4.74 -7.24 -0.93
CA PRO A 32 -5.24 -8.47 -0.30
C PRO A 32 -4.90 -8.57 1.20
N PHE A 33 -4.45 -7.47 1.83
CA PHE A 33 -4.05 -7.42 3.23
C PHE A 33 -5.00 -6.57 4.07
N CYS A 34 -5.14 -6.88 5.36
CA CYS A 34 -5.87 -6.00 6.28
C CYS A 34 -5.06 -4.72 6.53
N ALA A 35 -5.73 -3.67 7.04
CA ALA A 35 -5.14 -2.35 7.28
C ALA A 35 -3.80 -2.43 8.05
N ASP A 36 -3.77 -3.14 9.18
CA ASP A 36 -2.56 -3.30 10.00
C ASP A 36 -1.38 -3.91 9.21
N CYS A 37 -1.63 -5.01 8.49
CA CYS A 37 -0.60 -5.71 7.72
C CYS A 37 -0.17 -4.91 6.47
N TYR A 38 -1.09 -4.15 5.89
CA TYR A 38 -0.77 -3.25 4.79
C TYR A 38 0.13 -2.11 5.26
N GLU A 39 -0.22 -1.46 6.36
CA GLU A 39 0.56 -0.36 6.95
C GLU A 39 1.98 -0.80 7.32
N GLU A 40 2.12 -1.98 7.95
CA GLU A 40 3.43 -2.54 8.27
C GLU A 40 4.27 -2.77 7.00
N ARG A 41 3.67 -3.32 5.93
CA ARG A 41 4.37 -3.53 4.66
C ARG A 41 4.73 -2.23 3.96
N VAL A 42 3.85 -1.23 3.99
CA VAL A 42 4.14 0.11 3.46
C VAL A 42 5.30 0.73 4.24
N ARG A 43 5.29 0.62 5.57
CA ARG A 43 6.38 1.09 6.43
C ARG A 43 7.70 0.40 6.12
N LEU A 44 7.69 -0.91 5.85
CA LEU A 44 8.87 -1.67 5.46
C LEU A 44 9.34 -1.39 4.03
N SER A 45 8.43 -1.00 3.14
CA SER A 45 8.72 -0.65 1.75
C SER A 45 9.12 0.82 1.58
N ALA A 46 8.80 1.66 2.56
CA ALA A 46 9.27 3.04 2.58
C ALA A 46 10.80 3.02 2.73
N PRO A 47 11.53 3.72 1.84
CA PRO A 47 12.97 3.83 1.96
C PRO A 47 13.29 4.41 3.34
N SER A 48 13.98 3.64 4.17
CA SER A 48 14.39 4.00 5.54
C SER A 48 15.56 5.00 5.56
N GLY A 49 15.76 5.74 4.48
CA GLY A 49 16.76 6.80 4.38
C GLY A 49 16.14 8.17 4.61
N PRO A 50 16.94 9.17 5.02
CA PRO A 50 16.49 10.56 4.99
C PRO A 50 16.15 10.93 3.54
N VAL A 51 14.86 10.98 3.22
CA VAL A 51 14.39 11.60 1.98
C VAL A 51 14.46 13.11 2.22
N GLU A 52 15.61 13.70 1.90
CA GLU A 52 15.68 15.16 1.76
C GLU A 52 14.77 15.55 0.59
N TRP A 53 13.63 16.16 0.92
CA TRP A 53 12.75 16.78 -0.05
C TRP A 53 13.44 18.04 -0.58
N THR A 54 14.28 17.89 -1.60
CA THR A 54 14.71 19.03 -2.40
C THR A 54 13.53 19.43 -3.29
N LEU A 55 13.21 20.73 -3.30
CA LEU A 55 12.14 21.33 -4.14
C LEU A 55 12.36 21.15 -5.65
N GLU A 56 13.47 20.55 -6.04
CA GLU A 56 13.84 20.18 -7.40
C GLU A 56 13.91 18.66 -7.46
N GLY A 57 12.96 18.02 -8.15
CA GLY A 57 12.77 16.57 -8.22
C GLY A 57 13.94 15.79 -8.84
N ASN A 58 15.08 15.76 -8.17
CA ASN A 58 16.27 15.00 -8.53
C ASN A 58 16.59 14.06 -7.36
N TYR A 59 16.30 12.78 -7.56
CA TYR A 59 16.73 11.73 -6.65
C TYR A 59 18.24 11.52 -6.84
N PHE A 60 19.04 11.87 -5.84
CA PHE A 60 20.43 11.43 -5.75
C PHE A 60 20.47 10.09 -5.03
N THR A 61 20.73 9.01 -5.77
CA THR A 61 21.16 7.75 -5.17
C THR A 61 22.64 7.87 -4.84
N TRP A 62 22.99 7.86 -3.56
CA TRP A 62 24.38 7.79 -3.10
C TRP A 62 24.90 6.34 -3.22
N ASP A 63 25.03 5.85 -4.45
CA ASP A 63 25.71 4.59 -4.76
C ASP A 63 26.74 4.81 -5.85
N THR A 64 27.81 5.55 -5.50
CA THR A 64 29.08 5.41 -6.21
C THR A 64 30.22 5.53 -5.20
N PRO A 65 30.77 4.42 -4.68
CA PRO A 65 32.10 4.49 -4.11
C PRO A 65 33.07 4.85 -5.24
N ALA A 66 33.63 6.05 -5.18
CA ALA A 66 34.81 6.39 -5.96
C ALA A 66 36.01 5.63 -5.35
N ALA A 67 36.48 4.60 -6.06
CA ALA A 67 37.79 4.00 -5.86
C ALA A 67 38.33 3.53 -7.22
#